data_AF-A0A3E0AUN9-F1
#
_entry.id   AF-A0A3E0AUN9-F1
#
_cell.length_a   1.000
_cell.length_b   1.000
_cell.length_c   1.000
_cell.angle_alpha   90.00
_cell.angle_beta   90.00
_cell.angle_gamma   90.00
#
_symmetry.space_group_name_H-M   'P 1'
#
loop_
_entity.id
_entity.type
_entity.pdbx_description
1 polymer ?
#
loop_
_entity_poly.entity_id
_entity_poly.type
_entity_poly.pdbx_seq_one_letter_code
_entity_poly.pdbx_strand_id
1 'polypeptide(L)'
;MQLDAVEVLFLHYADGKTKEEALQHDFWLTEYNRKPAELLASLLNSGAIDQSQDLSVTLTKFTVPIIKDLLKKSGIKVSGNKNDLIERVKQHQEFIDLTGLKLTPVYIVHKSFETFLHNTAFINYISLHGPVTIDEAYSYYLNHPDMTPSEIIIALHEEKIAENLSKPNKYEAVKCHHLLSDYYSSELNDLEKSLDHLNQFTMLIVLQSIQRYLQLEHDQQRNSFFNIDNYTIEKYRNMLLMKQFTINELYDKLMEHAAVLPYSDNHIRLAAQFIIRYIIGSAQAEIKLTEGLEETQNKE
;
A
#
# COMPACT_ATOMS: atom_id res chain seq x y z
N MET A 1 3.94 29.70 -0.89
CA MET A 1 4.35 29.10 0.40
C MET A 1 4.47 27.61 0.16
N GLN A 2 5.53 26.96 0.63
CA GLN A 2 5.76 25.53 0.39
C GLN A 2 5.53 24.80 1.71
N LEU A 3 4.48 23.98 1.77
CA LEU A 3 4.21 23.10 2.89
C LEU A 3 5.32 22.05 3.00
N ASP A 4 5.72 21.66 4.21
CA ASP A 4 6.63 20.54 4.42
C ASP A 4 5.91 19.17 4.27
N ALA A 5 6.67 18.06 4.19
CA ALA A 5 6.09 16.73 3.98
C ALA A 5 5.04 16.34 5.05
N VAL A 6 5.27 16.70 6.31
CA VAL A 6 4.35 16.40 7.41
C VAL A 6 3.09 17.27 7.30
N GLU A 7 3.22 18.55 6.92
CA GLU A 7 2.10 19.44 6.67
C GLU A 7 1.26 18.98 5.47
N VAL A 8 1.89 18.45 4.42
CA VAL A 8 1.19 17.85 3.28
C VAL A 8 0.42 16.61 3.72
N LEU A 9 1.04 15.70 4.48
CA LEU A 9 0.33 14.55 5.03
C LEU A 9 -0.83 14.98 5.96
N PHE A 10 -0.62 16.02 6.78
CA PHE A 10 -1.66 16.57 7.65
C PHE A 10 -2.79 17.24 6.85
N LEU A 11 -2.50 17.86 5.70
CA LEU A 11 -3.49 18.42 4.79
C LEU A 11 -4.45 17.34 4.29
N HIS A 12 -3.92 16.20 3.84
CA HIS A 12 -4.71 15.03 3.46
C HIS A 12 -5.52 14.47 4.63
N TYR A 13 -4.92 14.42 5.82
CA TYR A 13 -5.61 13.91 7.01
C TYR A 13 -6.73 14.82 7.51
N ALA A 14 -6.56 16.15 7.46
CA ALA A 14 -7.48 17.11 8.02
C ALA A 14 -8.72 17.32 7.14
N ASP A 15 -8.62 17.04 5.84
CA ASP A 15 -9.75 17.19 4.91
C ASP A 15 -10.97 16.36 5.37
N GLY A 16 -12.11 17.03 5.43
CA GLY A 16 -13.36 16.48 5.92
C GLY A 16 -13.41 16.23 7.43
N LYS A 17 -12.43 16.62 8.26
CA LYS A 17 -12.45 16.39 9.72
C LYS A 17 -12.97 17.56 10.54
N THR A 18 -13.61 17.28 11.68
CA THR A 18 -13.86 18.32 12.69
C THR A 18 -12.55 18.67 13.42
N LYS A 19 -12.57 19.74 14.22
CA LYS A 19 -11.44 20.12 15.08
C LYS A 19 -11.07 19.03 16.08
N GLU A 20 -12.05 18.41 16.70
CA GLU A 20 -11.81 17.34 17.66
C GLU A 20 -11.14 16.15 16.98
N GLU A 21 -11.66 15.70 15.83
CA GLU A 21 -11.09 14.60 15.04
C GLU A 21 -9.68 14.91 14.52
N ALA A 22 -9.43 16.16 14.10
CA ALA A 22 -8.12 16.57 13.60
C ALA A 22 -7.04 16.54 14.70
N LEU A 23 -7.43 16.74 15.95
CA LEU A 23 -6.51 16.86 17.10
C LEU A 23 -6.45 15.58 17.96
N GLN A 24 -7.26 14.57 17.67
CA GLN A 24 -7.49 13.45 18.59
C GLN A 24 -6.33 12.46 18.72
N HIS A 25 -5.39 12.43 17.77
CA HIS A 25 -4.35 11.40 17.74
C HIS A 25 -2.96 11.96 18.05
N ASP A 26 -2.29 11.33 19.01
CA ASP A 26 -0.92 11.66 19.40
C ASP A 26 0.15 11.14 18.42
N PHE A 27 -0.23 10.36 17.40
CA PHE A 27 0.74 9.80 16.45
C PHE A 27 1.56 10.88 15.73
N TRP A 28 0.99 12.07 15.52
CA TRP A 28 1.70 13.21 14.94
C TRP A 28 2.92 13.61 15.77
N LEU A 29 2.79 13.52 17.10
CA LEU A 29 3.86 13.84 18.02
C LEU A 29 4.85 12.67 18.11
N THR A 30 4.38 11.42 18.15
CA THR A 30 5.28 10.27 18.31
C THR A 30 6.08 9.94 17.05
N GLU A 31 5.45 9.96 15.87
CA GLU A 31 6.08 9.57 14.61
C GLU A 31 6.81 10.74 13.95
N TYR A 32 6.23 11.94 14.00
CA TYR A 32 6.75 13.11 13.27
C TYR A 32 7.29 14.22 14.17
N ASN A 33 7.19 14.09 15.50
CA ASN A 33 7.56 15.13 16.45
C ASN A 33 6.86 16.48 16.18
N ARG A 34 5.58 16.44 15.77
CA ARG A 34 4.77 17.61 15.45
C ARG A 34 3.46 17.59 16.23
N LYS A 35 3.07 18.72 16.81
CA LYS A 35 1.78 18.82 17.49
C LYS A 35 0.67 19.05 16.47
N PRO A 36 -0.44 18.29 16.52
CA PRO A 36 -1.52 18.44 15.55
C PRO A 36 -2.18 19.83 15.60
N ALA A 37 -2.20 20.48 16.77
CA ALA A 37 -2.70 21.85 16.90
C ALA A 37 -1.84 22.88 16.15
N GLU A 38 -0.52 22.68 16.13
CA GLU A 38 0.41 23.56 15.41
C GLU A 38 0.32 23.32 13.90
N LEU A 39 0.19 22.06 13.46
CA LEU A 39 -0.04 21.71 12.05
C LEU A 39 -1.36 22.31 11.54
N LEU A 40 -2.44 22.15 12.29
CA LEU A 40 -3.75 22.70 11.93
C LEU A 40 -3.74 24.23 11.85
N ALA A 41 -3.08 24.88 12.81
CA ALA A 41 -2.92 26.34 12.79
C ALA A 41 -2.08 26.79 11.57
N SER A 42 -1.03 26.05 11.22
CA SER A 42 -0.21 26.33 10.04
C SER A 42 -1.05 26.32 8.76
N LEU A 43 -1.83 25.25 8.53
CA LEU A 43 -2.69 25.11 7.35
C LEU A 43 -3.79 26.19 7.26
N LEU A 44 -4.36 26.60 8.40
CA LEU A 44 -5.33 27.70 8.45
C LEU A 44 -4.66 29.04 8.13
N ASN A 45 -3.51 29.33 8.75
CA ASN A 45 -2.78 30.58 8.54
C ASN A 45 -2.26 30.70 7.09
N SER A 46 -1.99 29.58 6.43
CA SER A 46 -1.56 29.55 5.04
C SER A 46 -2.71 29.63 4.03
N GLY A 47 -3.96 29.53 4.48
CA GLY A 47 -5.13 29.39 3.61
C GLY A 47 -5.15 28.09 2.82
N ALA A 48 -4.51 27.03 3.33
CA ALA A 48 -4.54 25.70 2.69
C ALA A 48 -5.85 24.96 2.98
N ILE A 49 -6.46 25.25 4.13
CA ILE A 49 -7.77 24.73 4.53
C ILE A 49 -8.65 25.84 5.07
N ASP A 50 -9.96 25.64 4.98
CA ASP A 50 -11.00 26.48 5.58
C ASP A 50 -11.96 25.65 6.43
N GLN A 51 -12.65 26.30 7.35
CA GLN A 51 -13.80 25.69 8.03
C GLN A 51 -15.06 25.85 7.17
N SER A 52 -15.71 24.74 6.87
CA SER A 52 -16.97 24.70 6.15
C SER A 52 -18.12 24.24 7.04
N GLN A 53 -19.23 24.97 6.95
CA GLN A 53 -20.55 24.57 7.48
C GLN A 53 -21.48 24.06 6.38
N ASP A 54 -20.98 23.88 5.16
CA ASP A 54 -21.78 23.37 4.04
C ASP A 54 -22.35 21.99 4.40
N LEU A 55 -23.66 21.81 4.20
CA LEU A 55 -24.37 20.56 4.44
C LEU A 55 -23.80 19.41 3.62
N SER A 56 -23.24 19.69 2.44
CA SER A 56 -22.57 18.71 1.56
C SER A 56 -21.46 17.97 2.28
N VAL A 57 -20.77 18.64 3.19
CA VAL A 57 -19.60 18.09 3.90
C VAL A 57 -19.95 17.76 5.35
N THR A 58 -20.69 18.61 6.04
CA THR A 58 -21.06 18.39 7.44
C THR A 58 -22.02 17.21 7.64
N LEU A 59 -22.94 16.96 6.71
CA LEU A 59 -23.85 15.80 6.80
C LEU A 59 -23.14 14.46 6.57
N THR A 60 -21.93 14.47 5.99
CA THR A 60 -21.12 13.25 5.83
C THR A 60 -20.72 12.64 7.18
N LYS A 61 -20.75 13.42 8.26
CA LYS A 61 -20.49 12.96 9.64
C LYS A 61 -21.61 12.14 10.26
N PHE A 62 -22.80 12.20 9.66
CA PHE A 62 -23.95 11.45 10.15
C PHE A 62 -24.13 10.14 9.38
N THR A 63 -24.75 9.17 10.04
CA THR A 63 -25.05 7.87 9.43
C THR A 63 -26.21 8.00 8.44
N VAL A 64 -26.27 7.10 7.46
CA VAL A 64 -27.38 7.04 6.48
C VAL A 64 -28.76 6.99 7.17
N PRO A 65 -28.98 6.20 8.24
CA PRO A 65 -30.24 6.21 8.97
C PRO A 65 -30.65 7.59 9.52
N ILE A 66 -29.70 8.36 10.07
CA ILE A 66 -29.98 9.71 10.59
C ILE A 66 -30.45 10.63 9.45
N ILE A 67 -29.76 10.62 8.32
CA ILE A 67 -30.11 11.46 7.16
C ILE A 67 -31.48 11.05 6.59
N LYS A 68 -31.79 9.75 6.55
CA LYS A 68 -33.12 9.27 6.11
C LYS A 68 -34.23 9.70 7.06
N ASP A 69 -33.97 9.74 8.38
CA ASP A 69 -34.96 10.18 9.36
C ASP A 69 -35.33 11.65 9.19
N LEU A 70 -34.35 12.52 8.90
CA LEU A 70 -34.60 13.94 8.55
C LEU A 70 -35.56 14.07 7.37
N LEU A 71 -35.22 13.41 6.26
CA LEU A 71 -36.01 13.44 5.03
C LEU A 71 -37.42 12.88 5.27
N LYS A 72 -37.54 11.77 6.02
CA LYS A 72 -38.82 11.12 6.31
C LYS A 72 -39.75 12.00 7.14
N LYS A 73 -39.22 12.68 8.17
CA LYS A 73 -40.00 13.61 9.02
C LYS A 73 -40.60 14.76 8.21
N SER A 74 -39.92 15.19 7.15
CA SER A 74 -40.39 16.22 6.22
C SER A 74 -41.19 15.66 5.03
N GLY A 75 -41.51 14.36 5.01
CA GLY A 75 -42.26 13.74 3.92
C GLY A 75 -41.49 13.61 2.59
N ILE A 76 -40.16 13.73 2.62
CA ILE A 76 -39.28 13.71 1.44
C ILE A 76 -38.79 12.28 1.18
N LYS A 77 -38.56 11.96 -0.10
CA LYS A 77 -38.09 10.64 -0.56
C LYS A 77 -36.73 10.24 0.05
N VAL A 78 -36.64 9.01 0.57
CA VAL A 78 -35.46 8.47 1.29
C VAL A 78 -34.63 7.42 0.51
N SER A 79 -34.85 7.28 -0.80
CA SER A 79 -34.09 6.33 -1.64
C SER A 79 -32.77 6.93 -2.14
N GLY A 80 -31.79 6.07 -2.41
CA GLY A 80 -30.48 6.46 -2.97
C GLY A 80 -29.31 6.11 -2.05
N ASN A 81 -28.11 6.38 -2.53
CA ASN A 81 -26.88 6.30 -1.75
C ASN A 81 -26.76 7.51 -0.80
N LYS A 82 -25.71 7.58 0.04
CA LYS A 82 -25.54 8.65 1.02
C LYS A 82 -25.47 10.05 0.37
N ASN A 83 -24.77 10.17 -0.76
CA ASN A 83 -24.61 11.45 -1.46
C ASN A 83 -25.96 11.92 -2.03
N ASP A 84 -26.75 11.01 -2.61
CA ASP A 84 -28.11 11.33 -3.09
C ASP A 84 -29.01 11.87 -1.98
N LEU A 85 -28.86 11.35 -0.76
CA LEU A 85 -29.62 11.80 0.40
C LEU A 85 -29.16 13.18 0.87
N ILE A 86 -27.85 13.42 0.92
CA ILE A 86 -27.27 14.71 1.31
C ILE A 86 -27.69 15.82 0.32
N GLU A 87 -27.59 15.57 -0.98
CA GLU A 87 -28.04 16.53 -1.99
C GLU A 87 -29.54 16.83 -1.87
N ARG A 88 -30.35 15.82 -1.52
CA ARG A 88 -31.78 16.03 -1.29
C ARG A 88 -32.06 16.84 -0.03
N VAL A 89 -31.25 16.68 1.03
CA VAL A 89 -31.36 17.53 2.21
C VAL A 89 -31.05 18.99 1.85
N LYS A 90 -30.05 19.24 1.01
CA LYS A 90 -29.71 20.59 0.54
C LYS A 90 -30.82 21.21 -0.31
N GLN A 91 -31.39 20.44 -1.24
CA GLN A 91 -32.44 20.92 -2.16
C GLN A 91 -33.75 21.28 -1.46
N HIS A 92 -33.99 20.76 -0.26
CA HIS A 92 -35.22 20.96 0.51
C HIS A 92 -34.91 21.46 1.93
N GLN A 93 -33.79 22.16 2.11
CA GLN A 93 -33.29 22.55 3.42
C GLN A 93 -34.29 23.39 4.20
N GLU A 94 -35.08 24.22 3.52
CA GLU A 94 -36.13 25.07 4.10
C GLU A 94 -37.29 24.27 4.73
N PHE A 95 -37.43 22.99 4.38
CA PHE A 95 -38.48 22.09 4.90
C PHE A 95 -37.95 21.07 5.90
N ILE A 96 -36.63 21.06 6.17
CA ILE A 96 -35.98 20.06 7.01
C ILE A 96 -35.54 20.72 8.32
N ASP A 97 -36.03 20.17 9.43
CA ASP A 97 -35.59 20.58 10.75
C ASP A 97 -34.22 19.97 11.08
N LEU A 98 -33.19 20.82 11.05
CA LEU A 98 -31.81 20.46 11.40
C LEU A 98 -31.46 20.82 12.85
N THR A 99 -32.36 21.43 13.63
CA THR A 99 -32.04 21.96 14.96
C THR A 99 -31.64 20.87 15.96
N GLY A 100 -32.14 19.65 15.78
CA GLY A 100 -31.76 18.48 16.58
C GLY A 100 -30.38 17.90 16.25
N LEU A 101 -29.69 18.40 15.21
CA LEU A 101 -28.38 17.94 14.81
C LEU A 101 -27.28 18.90 15.26
N LYS A 102 -26.26 18.35 15.92
CA LYS A 102 -25.04 19.08 16.23
C LYS A 102 -24.14 19.12 14.98
N LEU A 103 -24.46 20.03 14.04
CA LEU A 103 -23.64 20.30 12.88
C LEU A 103 -22.35 21.00 13.32
N THR A 104 -21.25 20.26 13.32
CA THR A 104 -19.93 20.81 13.66
C THR A 104 -19.20 21.17 12.37
N PRO A 105 -18.57 22.36 12.28
CA PRO A 105 -17.76 22.71 11.12
C PRO A 105 -16.67 21.67 10.88
N VAL A 106 -16.41 21.39 9.61
CA VAL A 106 -15.35 20.49 9.17
C VAL A 106 -14.32 21.30 8.39
N TYR A 107 -13.07 20.86 8.42
CA TYR A 107 -12.04 21.42 7.56
C TYR A 107 -12.22 20.90 6.14
N ILE A 108 -12.04 21.78 5.17
CA ILE A 108 -11.99 21.44 3.75
C ILE A 108 -10.73 22.05 3.16
N VAL A 109 -10.12 21.36 2.21
CA VAL A 109 -9.01 21.93 1.45
C VAL A 109 -9.52 23.09 0.59
N HIS A 110 -8.83 24.23 0.66
CA HIS A 110 -9.19 25.39 -0.14
C HIS A 110 -9.02 25.07 -1.63
N LYS A 111 -9.89 25.62 -2.49
CA LYS A 111 -9.92 25.29 -3.92
C LYS A 111 -8.59 25.51 -4.65
N SER A 112 -7.78 26.48 -4.21
CA SER A 112 -6.45 26.72 -4.79
C SER A 112 -5.45 25.59 -4.55
N PHE A 113 -5.73 24.68 -3.62
CA PHE A 113 -4.90 23.52 -3.28
C PHE A 113 -5.45 22.21 -3.85
N GLU A 114 -6.56 22.21 -4.59
CA GLU A 114 -7.19 20.97 -5.09
C GLU A 114 -6.25 20.14 -5.98
N THR A 115 -5.58 20.79 -6.95
CA THR A 115 -4.56 20.12 -7.77
C THR A 115 -3.35 19.65 -6.95
N PHE A 116 -2.93 20.45 -5.98
CA PHE A 116 -1.81 20.09 -5.10
C PHE A 116 -2.15 18.87 -4.24
N LEU A 117 -3.36 18.81 -3.70
CA LEU A 117 -3.87 17.68 -2.94
C LEU A 117 -3.87 16.42 -3.81
N HIS A 118 -4.40 16.51 -5.04
CA HIS A 118 -4.39 15.40 -5.98
C HIS A 118 -2.97 14.89 -6.28
N ASN A 119 -2.05 15.79 -6.64
CA ASN A 119 -0.68 15.45 -7.03
C ASN A 119 0.16 14.90 -5.86
N THR A 120 -0.22 15.19 -4.62
CA THR A 120 0.48 14.72 -3.42
C THR A 120 -0.19 13.52 -2.75
N ALA A 121 -1.21 12.91 -3.37
CA ALA A 121 -1.94 11.77 -2.80
C ALA A 121 -1.06 10.55 -2.50
N PHE A 122 0.10 10.44 -3.16
CA PHE A 122 1.09 9.38 -2.89
C PHE A 122 1.56 9.37 -1.42
N ILE A 123 1.56 10.52 -0.74
CA ILE A 123 2.10 10.63 0.61
C ILE A 123 1.31 9.79 1.62
N ASN A 124 0.00 9.61 1.39
CA ASN A 124 -0.84 8.75 2.22
C ASN A 124 -0.39 7.29 2.13
N TYR A 125 -0.13 6.80 0.91
CA TYR A 125 0.39 5.45 0.68
C TYR A 125 1.74 5.28 1.39
N ILE A 126 2.68 6.19 1.14
CA ILE A 126 4.03 6.12 1.73
C ILE A 126 3.98 6.15 3.27
N SER A 127 3.11 6.97 3.87
CA SER A 127 2.99 7.05 5.34
C SER A 127 2.58 5.73 6.01
N LEU A 128 1.92 4.83 5.27
CA LEU A 128 1.48 3.52 5.74
C LEU A 128 2.44 2.39 5.35
N HIS A 129 3.30 2.64 4.36
CA HIS A 129 4.11 1.63 3.68
C HIS A 129 5.58 2.08 3.56
N GLY A 130 6.38 1.78 4.59
CA GLY A 130 7.84 1.85 4.45
C GLY A 130 8.37 0.77 3.49
N PRO A 131 9.62 0.83 3.01
CA PRO A 131 10.74 1.49 3.68
C PRO A 131 10.97 2.95 3.28
N VAL A 132 10.28 3.44 2.26
CA VAL A 132 10.35 4.84 1.83
C VAL A 132 9.69 5.73 2.88
N THR A 133 10.35 6.82 3.25
CA THR A 133 9.81 7.82 4.20
C THR A 133 9.04 8.92 3.47
N ILE A 134 8.14 9.62 4.19
CA ILE A 134 7.38 10.73 3.59
C ILE A 134 8.27 11.90 3.16
N ASP A 135 9.39 12.13 3.85
CA ASP A 135 10.35 13.18 3.52
C ASP A 135 11.12 12.85 2.23
N GLU A 136 11.57 11.60 2.08
CA GLU A 136 12.17 11.10 0.84
C GLU A 136 11.18 11.23 -0.32
N ALA A 137 9.94 10.76 -0.13
CA ALA A 137 8.93 10.79 -1.18
C ALA A 137 8.54 12.20 -1.60
N TYR A 138 8.36 13.11 -0.63
CA TYR A 138 8.04 14.50 -0.93
C TYR A 138 9.21 15.22 -1.60
N SER A 139 10.45 14.96 -1.17
CA SER A 139 11.64 15.50 -1.83
C SER A 139 11.76 15.01 -3.28
N TYR A 140 11.46 13.73 -3.53
CA TYR A 140 11.45 13.15 -4.87
C TYR A 140 10.40 13.84 -5.76
N TYR A 141 9.18 14.02 -5.24
CA TYR A 141 8.11 14.73 -5.94
C TYR A 141 8.49 16.17 -6.33
N LEU A 142 9.14 16.91 -5.43
CA LEU A 142 9.56 18.28 -5.72
C LEU A 142 10.57 18.37 -6.88
N ASN A 143 11.35 17.31 -7.12
CA ASN A 143 12.30 17.21 -8.22
C ASN A 143 11.66 16.63 -9.51
N HIS A 144 10.45 16.08 -9.42
CA HIS A 144 9.74 15.43 -10.53
C HIS A 144 8.27 15.86 -10.59
N PRO A 145 7.99 17.16 -10.85
CA PRO A 145 6.63 17.72 -10.74
C PRO A 145 5.65 17.19 -11.79
N ASP A 146 6.15 16.58 -12.86
CA ASP A 146 5.32 16.04 -13.96
C ASP A 146 4.88 14.59 -13.72
N MET A 147 5.38 13.93 -12.67
CA MET A 147 5.00 12.55 -12.35
C MET A 147 3.66 12.51 -11.60
N THR A 148 2.86 11.52 -11.95
CA THR A 148 1.62 11.18 -11.23
C THR A 148 1.93 10.56 -9.86
N PRO A 149 0.97 10.57 -8.91
CA PRO A 149 1.14 9.91 -7.63
C PRO A 149 1.57 8.42 -7.74
N SER A 150 1.00 7.69 -8.69
CA SER A 150 1.33 6.28 -8.91
C SER A 150 2.76 6.09 -9.44
N GLU A 151 3.19 6.91 -10.39
CA GLU A 151 4.56 6.86 -10.91
C GLU A 151 5.59 7.17 -9.81
N ILE A 152 5.30 8.10 -8.89
CA ILE A 152 6.17 8.40 -7.75
C ILE A 152 6.29 7.21 -6.81
N ILE A 153 5.15 6.58 -6.46
CA ILE A 153 5.15 5.37 -5.60
C ILE A 153 6.01 4.28 -6.24
N ILE A 154 5.79 4.00 -7.53
CA ILE A 154 6.51 2.94 -8.26
C ILE A 154 8.01 3.25 -8.29
N ALA A 155 8.39 4.44 -8.76
CA ALA A 155 9.79 4.81 -8.93
C ALA A 155 10.57 4.73 -7.61
N LEU A 156 10.02 5.26 -6.51
CA LEU A 156 10.68 5.22 -5.20
C LEU A 156 10.92 3.80 -4.70
N HIS A 157 9.98 2.88 -4.93
CA HIS A 157 10.14 1.48 -4.53
C HIS A 157 11.12 0.75 -5.45
N GLU A 158 11.11 1.02 -6.76
CA GLU A 158 12.07 0.47 -7.72
C GLU A 158 13.51 0.94 -7.43
N GLU A 159 13.71 2.21 -7.06
CA GLU A 159 14.99 2.74 -6.61
C GLU A 159 15.47 2.00 -5.35
N LYS A 160 14.62 1.86 -4.33
CA LYS A 160 14.96 1.09 -3.12
C LYS A 160 15.27 -0.37 -3.42
N ILE A 161 14.60 -0.99 -4.38
CA ILE A 161 14.92 -2.34 -4.86
C ILE A 161 16.34 -2.35 -5.44
N ALA A 162 16.62 -1.48 -6.41
CA ALA A 162 17.92 -1.43 -7.08
C ALA A 162 19.09 -1.18 -6.11
N GLU A 163 18.92 -0.26 -5.16
CA GLU A 163 19.91 0.06 -4.12
C GLU A 163 20.21 -1.12 -3.18
N ASN A 164 19.22 -1.98 -2.93
CA ASN A 164 19.32 -3.06 -1.94
C ASN A 164 19.58 -4.43 -2.57
N LEU A 165 19.38 -4.60 -3.88
CA LEU A 165 19.61 -5.87 -4.56
C LEU A 165 21.06 -6.35 -4.53
N SER A 166 22.04 -5.48 -4.34
CA SER A 166 23.46 -5.87 -4.22
C SER A 166 23.93 -6.10 -2.77
N LYS A 167 23.13 -5.71 -1.76
CA LYS A 167 23.52 -5.79 -0.35
C LYS A 167 23.39 -7.22 0.20
N PRO A 168 24.16 -7.64 1.22
CA PRO A 168 24.01 -8.97 1.81
C PRO A 168 22.60 -9.24 2.37
N ASN A 169 21.98 -8.21 2.97
CA ASN A 169 20.60 -8.28 3.45
C ASN A 169 19.67 -7.64 2.42
N LYS A 170 18.74 -8.43 1.84
CA LYS A 170 17.77 -7.97 0.83
C LYS A 170 16.41 -7.59 1.41
N TYR A 171 16.28 -7.44 2.73
CA TYR A 171 14.98 -7.19 3.38
C TYR A 171 14.19 -6.03 2.76
N GLU A 172 14.84 -4.89 2.49
CA GLU A 172 14.16 -3.74 1.89
C GLU A 172 13.68 -4.03 0.46
N ALA A 173 14.51 -4.66 -0.38
CA ALA A 173 14.11 -5.06 -1.73
C ALA A 173 12.93 -6.05 -1.70
N VAL A 174 12.99 -7.05 -0.81
CA VAL A 174 11.88 -8.00 -0.57
C VAL A 174 10.61 -7.25 -0.20
N LYS A 175 10.68 -6.33 0.77
CA LYS A 175 9.52 -5.54 1.20
C LYS A 175 8.95 -4.68 0.07
N CYS A 176 9.80 -4.03 -0.72
CA CYS A 176 9.36 -3.23 -1.86
C CYS A 176 8.69 -4.06 -2.95
N HIS A 177 9.22 -5.25 -3.29
CA HIS A 177 8.54 -6.15 -4.22
C HIS A 177 7.17 -6.60 -3.69
N HIS A 178 7.06 -6.92 -2.40
CA HIS A 178 5.76 -7.26 -1.81
C HIS A 178 4.75 -6.11 -1.97
N LEU A 179 5.15 -4.88 -1.61
CA LEU A 179 4.29 -3.69 -1.70
C LEU A 179 3.89 -3.36 -3.14
N LEU A 180 4.82 -3.46 -4.10
CA LEU A 180 4.51 -3.23 -5.51
C LEU A 180 3.59 -4.31 -6.08
N SER A 181 3.77 -5.58 -5.68
CA SER A 181 2.86 -6.66 -6.10
C SER A 181 1.41 -6.36 -5.68
N ASP A 182 1.21 -5.90 -4.44
CA ASP A 182 -0.10 -5.49 -3.93
C ASP A 182 -0.62 -4.24 -4.65
N TYR A 183 0.22 -3.21 -4.79
CA TYR A 183 -0.16 -1.95 -5.42
C TYR A 183 -0.61 -2.12 -6.87
N TYR A 184 0.16 -2.88 -7.67
CA TYR A 184 -0.22 -3.19 -9.05
C TYR A 184 -1.53 -3.99 -9.10
N SER A 185 -1.77 -4.89 -8.15
CA SER A 185 -2.99 -5.69 -8.12
C SER A 185 -4.22 -4.88 -7.70
N SER A 186 -4.14 -4.09 -6.62
CA SER A 186 -5.30 -3.46 -5.99
C SER A 186 -5.62 -2.09 -6.57
N GLU A 187 -4.59 -1.29 -6.85
CA GLU A 187 -4.78 0.10 -7.29
C GLU A 187 -4.78 0.21 -8.81
N LEU A 188 -3.92 -0.56 -9.49
CA LEU A 188 -3.72 -0.44 -10.94
C LEU A 188 -4.41 -1.55 -11.74
N ASN A 189 -4.86 -2.62 -11.10
CA ASN A 189 -5.42 -3.81 -11.75
C ASN A 189 -4.50 -4.41 -12.85
N ASP A 190 -3.19 -4.30 -12.66
CA ASP A 190 -2.17 -4.84 -13.57
C ASP A 190 -1.65 -6.18 -13.04
N LEU A 191 -2.22 -7.28 -13.57
CA LEU A 191 -1.89 -8.64 -13.14
C LEU A 191 -0.46 -9.04 -13.49
N GLU A 192 0.07 -8.63 -14.65
CA GLU A 192 1.41 -9.04 -15.11
C GLU A 192 2.48 -8.39 -14.24
N LYS A 193 2.37 -7.07 -14.00
CA LYS A 193 3.30 -6.38 -13.08
C LYS A 193 3.15 -6.84 -11.65
N SER A 194 1.92 -7.13 -11.21
CA SER A 194 1.70 -7.73 -9.89
C SER A 194 2.40 -9.08 -9.75
N LEU A 195 2.31 -9.95 -10.77
CA LEU A 195 2.98 -11.24 -10.80
C LEU A 195 4.51 -11.11 -10.86
N ASP A 196 5.04 -10.16 -11.64
CA ASP A 196 6.48 -9.88 -11.68
C ASP A 196 7.03 -9.60 -10.28
N HIS A 197 6.47 -8.63 -9.59
CA HIS A 197 6.89 -8.32 -8.23
C HIS A 197 6.61 -9.46 -7.24
N LEU A 198 5.52 -10.23 -7.38
CA LEU A 198 5.24 -11.40 -6.53
C LEU A 198 6.31 -12.49 -6.71
N ASN A 199 6.70 -12.76 -7.96
CA ASN A 199 7.75 -13.71 -8.31
C ASN A 199 9.09 -13.28 -7.71
N GLN A 200 9.48 -12.02 -7.90
CA GLN A 200 10.72 -11.47 -7.35
C GLN A 200 10.75 -11.55 -5.81
N PHE A 201 9.66 -11.14 -5.15
CA PHE A 201 9.49 -11.26 -3.70
C PHE A 201 9.70 -12.70 -3.21
N THR A 202 9.00 -13.65 -3.84
CA THR A 202 9.04 -15.06 -3.44
C THR A 202 10.42 -15.67 -3.69
N MET A 203 11.01 -15.36 -4.84
CA MET A 203 12.35 -15.83 -5.24
C MET A 203 13.42 -15.31 -4.28
N LEU A 204 13.41 -14.02 -3.93
CA LEU A 204 14.38 -13.45 -2.99
C LEU A 204 14.29 -14.08 -1.59
N ILE A 205 13.11 -14.47 -1.12
CA ILE A 205 12.94 -15.18 0.17
C ILE A 205 13.59 -16.56 0.11
N VAL A 206 13.30 -17.33 -0.94
CA VAL A 206 13.81 -18.69 -1.09
C VAL A 206 15.32 -18.67 -1.34
N LEU A 207 15.81 -17.78 -2.21
CA LEU A 207 17.23 -17.65 -2.54
C LEU A 207 18.08 -17.19 -1.34
N GLN A 208 17.57 -16.27 -0.50
CA GLN A 208 18.26 -15.92 0.76
C GLN A 208 18.24 -17.09 1.74
N SER A 209 17.18 -17.91 1.74
CA SER A 209 17.14 -19.12 2.57
C SER A 209 18.15 -20.16 2.10
N ILE A 210 18.33 -20.32 0.78
CA ILE A 210 19.39 -21.16 0.19
C ILE A 210 20.77 -20.64 0.60
N GLN A 211 21.04 -19.34 0.48
CA GLN A 211 22.32 -18.78 0.88
C GLN A 211 22.64 -19.02 2.36
N ARG A 212 21.65 -18.84 3.25
CA ARG A 212 21.81 -19.16 4.68
C ARG A 212 22.07 -20.64 4.90
N TYR A 213 21.30 -21.51 4.24
CA TYR A 213 21.47 -22.96 4.31
C TYR A 213 22.91 -23.39 3.98
N LEU A 214 23.46 -22.86 2.88
CA LEU A 214 24.81 -23.18 2.42
C LEU A 214 25.93 -22.70 3.37
N GLN A 215 25.63 -21.77 4.29
CA GLN A 215 26.56 -21.28 5.31
C GLN A 215 26.47 -22.03 6.64
N LEU A 216 25.48 -22.91 6.81
CA LEU A 216 25.30 -23.71 8.03
C LEU A 216 26.23 -24.91 8.04
N GLU A 217 26.66 -25.30 9.24
CA GLU A 217 27.31 -26.59 9.50
C GLU A 217 26.34 -27.77 9.25
N HIS A 218 26.86 -28.95 8.96
CA HIS A 218 26.05 -30.12 8.57
C HIS A 218 24.99 -30.55 9.59
N ASP A 219 25.25 -30.37 10.88
CA ASP A 219 24.31 -30.66 11.96
C ASP A 219 23.19 -29.63 12.07
N GLN A 220 23.47 -28.38 11.69
CA GLN A 220 22.51 -27.26 11.66
C GLN A 220 21.62 -27.30 10.42
N GLN A 221 22.13 -27.75 9.27
CA GLN A 221 21.38 -27.94 8.03
C GLN A 221 20.19 -28.90 8.19
N ARG A 222 20.30 -29.92 9.04
CA ARG A 222 19.20 -30.87 9.29
C ARG A 222 17.97 -30.24 9.95
N ASN A 223 18.12 -29.06 10.53
CA ASN A 223 17.07 -28.35 11.26
C ASN A 223 16.65 -27.04 10.58
N SER A 224 17.20 -26.72 9.40
CA SER A 224 16.79 -25.53 8.63
C SER A 224 15.57 -25.84 7.78
N PHE A 225 14.66 -24.88 7.66
CA PHE A 225 13.45 -25.03 6.86
C PHE A 225 13.35 -23.95 5.79
N PHE A 226 12.91 -24.34 4.60
CA PHE A 226 12.50 -23.41 3.55
C PHE A 226 11.00 -23.16 3.68
N ASN A 227 10.61 -21.89 3.83
CA ASN A 227 9.20 -21.54 4.02
C ASN A 227 8.77 -20.36 3.15
N ILE A 228 7.55 -20.45 2.65
CA ILE A 228 6.82 -19.36 1.99
C ILE A 228 5.52 -19.23 2.79
N ASP A 229 5.17 -18.01 3.18
CA ASP A 229 3.98 -17.81 4.00
C ASP A 229 2.69 -18.21 3.24
N ASN A 230 1.69 -18.63 4.01
CA ASN A 230 0.43 -19.12 3.42
C ASN A 230 -0.27 -18.06 2.58
N TYR A 231 -0.17 -16.77 2.95
CA TYR A 231 -0.85 -15.70 2.19
C TYR A 231 -0.27 -15.59 0.78
N THR A 232 1.05 -15.64 0.63
CA THR A 232 1.74 -15.65 -0.66
C THR A 232 1.40 -16.90 -1.49
N ILE A 233 1.36 -18.08 -0.85
CA ILE A 233 1.00 -19.32 -1.55
C ILE A 233 -0.45 -19.29 -2.07
N GLU A 234 -1.39 -18.77 -1.28
CA GLU A 234 -2.77 -18.67 -1.71
C GLU A 234 -2.95 -17.71 -2.89
N LYS A 235 -2.12 -16.67 -3.04
CA LYS A 235 -2.13 -15.83 -4.26
C LYS A 235 -1.85 -16.64 -5.52
N TYR A 236 -0.77 -17.43 -5.53
CA TYR A 236 -0.45 -18.29 -6.67
C TYR A 236 -1.53 -19.34 -6.92
N ARG A 237 -2.04 -19.98 -5.86
CA ARG A 237 -3.11 -20.97 -5.99
C ARG A 237 -4.37 -20.36 -6.58
N ASN A 238 -4.75 -19.15 -6.17
CA ASN A 238 -5.88 -18.44 -6.74
C ASN A 238 -5.66 -18.16 -8.24
N MET A 239 -4.47 -17.73 -8.65
CA MET A 239 -4.17 -17.52 -10.07
C MET A 239 -4.32 -18.82 -10.90
N LEU A 240 -3.87 -19.96 -10.36
CA LEU A 240 -4.03 -21.27 -11.01
C LEU A 240 -5.51 -21.71 -11.03
N LEU A 241 -6.24 -21.55 -9.93
CA LEU A 241 -7.66 -21.90 -9.81
C LEU A 241 -8.53 -21.07 -10.76
N MET A 242 -8.22 -19.78 -10.89
CA MET A 242 -8.87 -18.85 -11.80
C MET A 242 -8.42 -19.03 -13.25
N LYS A 243 -7.50 -19.97 -13.53
CA LYS A 243 -6.93 -20.26 -14.85
C LYS A 243 -6.30 -19.04 -15.51
N GLN A 244 -5.76 -18.14 -14.71
CA GLN A 244 -4.96 -17.01 -15.20
C GLN A 244 -3.61 -17.51 -15.72
N PHE A 245 -3.06 -18.56 -15.09
CA PHE A 245 -1.84 -19.24 -15.54
C PHE A 245 -1.98 -20.75 -15.34
N THR A 246 -1.25 -21.51 -16.15
CA THR A 246 -0.92 -22.91 -15.90
C THR A 246 0.33 -23.02 -15.03
N ILE A 247 0.59 -24.22 -14.49
CA ILE A 247 1.80 -24.47 -13.69
C ILE A 247 3.08 -24.23 -14.50
N ASN A 248 3.08 -24.60 -15.79
CA ASN A 248 4.25 -24.43 -16.65
C ASN A 248 4.48 -22.95 -16.98
N GLU A 249 3.42 -22.20 -17.32
CA GLU A 249 3.54 -20.75 -17.55
C GLU A 249 4.02 -20.03 -16.30
N LEU A 250 3.54 -20.42 -15.11
CA LEU A 250 4.00 -19.84 -13.85
C LEU A 250 5.48 -20.16 -13.58
N TYR A 251 5.92 -21.38 -13.88
CA TYR A 251 7.33 -21.76 -13.77
C TYR A 251 8.20 -20.93 -14.73
N ASP A 252 7.78 -20.80 -15.99
CA ASP A 252 8.51 -20.03 -17.01
C ASP A 252 8.59 -18.55 -16.61
N LYS A 253 7.49 -17.98 -16.10
CA LYS A 253 7.44 -16.61 -15.54
C LYS A 253 8.35 -16.44 -14.33
N LEU A 254 8.40 -17.40 -13.41
CA LEU A 254 9.33 -17.36 -12.27
C LEU A 254 10.78 -17.29 -12.75
N MET A 255 11.14 -18.12 -13.75
CA MET A 255 12.48 -18.14 -14.34
C MET A 255 12.80 -16.83 -15.09
N GLU A 256 11.87 -16.34 -15.91
CA GLU A 256 12.00 -15.10 -16.68
C GLU A 256 12.24 -13.91 -15.75
N HIS A 257 11.37 -13.73 -14.76
CA HIS A 257 11.43 -12.59 -13.85
C HIS A 257 12.70 -12.66 -12.99
N ALA A 258 13.04 -13.83 -12.44
CA ALA A 258 14.19 -13.97 -11.56
C ALA A 258 15.56 -13.87 -12.25
N ALA A 259 15.63 -13.88 -13.58
CA ALA A 259 16.89 -13.84 -14.33
C ALA A 259 17.74 -12.59 -14.05
N VAL A 260 17.12 -11.50 -13.58
CA VAL A 260 17.82 -10.25 -13.21
C VAL A 260 18.39 -10.29 -11.78
N LEU A 261 18.04 -11.30 -10.97
CA LEU A 261 18.49 -11.40 -9.59
C LEU A 261 19.97 -11.82 -9.54
N PRO A 262 20.76 -11.31 -8.57
CA PRO A 262 22.20 -11.58 -8.49
C PRO A 262 22.49 -12.93 -7.80
N TYR A 263 21.97 -14.01 -8.39
CA TYR A 263 22.16 -15.39 -7.94
C TYR A 263 22.52 -16.26 -9.14
N SER A 264 23.13 -17.42 -8.90
CA SER A 264 23.46 -18.34 -10.00
C SER A 264 22.19 -18.92 -10.64
N ASP A 265 22.24 -19.16 -11.95
CA ASP A 265 21.14 -19.78 -12.70
C ASP A 265 20.68 -21.10 -12.07
N ASN A 266 21.61 -21.87 -11.50
CA ASN A 266 21.30 -23.10 -10.81
C ASN A 266 20.48 -22.87 -9.54
N HIS A 267 20.86 -21.90 -8.70
CA HIS A 267 20.07 -21.56 -7.50
C HIS A 267 18.70 -20.98 -7.86
N ILE A 268 18.62 -20.14 -8.91
CA ILE A 268 17.36 -19.62 -9.45
C ILE A 268 16.45 -20.79 -9.87
N ARG A 269 16.98 -21.74 -10.65
CA ARG A 269 16.25 -22.93 -11.08
C ARG A 269 15.76 -23.78 -9.90
N LEU A 270 16.62 -24.06 -8.92
CA LEU A 270 16.26 -24.84 -7.74
C LEU A 270 15.17 -24.14 -6.91
N ALA A 271 15.28 -22.81 -6.72
CA ALA A 271 14.27 -22.02 -6.04
C ALA A 271 12.92 -22.02 -6.77
N ALA A 272 12.92 -21.81 -8.09
CA ALA A 272 11.68 -21.84 -8.89
C ALA A 272 10.98 -23.21 -8.82
N GLN A 273 11.74 -24.30 -8.93
CA GLN A 273 11.18 -25.64 -8.80
C GLN A 273 10.66 -25.93 -7.38
N PHE A 274 11.35 -25.44 -6.34
CA PHE A 274 10.87 -25.51 -4.96
C PHE A 274 9.54 -24.77 -4.81
N ILE A 275 9.45 -23.52 -5.28
CA ILE A 275 8.24 -22.69 -5.22
C ILE A 275 7.06 -23.41 -5.89
N ILE A 276 7.25 -23.92 -7.11
CA ILE A 276 6.19 -24.67 -7.82
C ILE A 276 5.73 -25.89 -7.01
N ARG A 277 6.67 -26.71 -6.50
CA ARG A 277 6.34 -27.88 -5.68
C ARG A 277 5.59 -27.48 -4.40
N TYR A 278 5.98 -26.37 -3.79
CA TYR A 278 5.36 -25.84 -2.59
C TYR A 278 3.92 -25.35 -2.86
N ILE A 279 3.70 -24.61 -3.95
CA ILE A 279 2.38 -24.13 -4.40
C ILE A 279 1.42 -25.31 -4.59
N ILE A 280 1.86 -26.38 -5.26
CA ILE A 280 1.02 -27.57 -5.50
C ILE A 280 0.91 -28.51 -4.27
N GLY A 281 1.52 -28.17 -3.13
CA GLY A 281 1.43 -28.96 -1.90
C GLY A 281 2.22 -30.27 -1.94
N SER A 282 3.31 -30.33 -2.71
CA SER A 282 4.17 -31.51 -2.78
C SER A 282 4.99 -31.67 -1.50
N ALA A 283 4.85 -32.82 -0.82
CA ALA A 283 5.68 -33.19 0.32
C ALA A 283 7.17 -33.38 -0.03
N GLN A 284 7.53 -33.37 -1.31
CA GLN A 284 8.92 -33.50 -1.78
C GLN A 284 9.60 -32.16 -2.07
N ALA A 285 8.92 -31.02 -1.84
CA ALA A 285 9.47 -29.70 -2.19
C ALA A 285 10.86 -29.47 -1.57
N GLU A 286 10.97 -29.64 -0.26
CA GLU A 286 12.20 -29.42 0.50
C GLU A 286 13.27 -30.48 0.19
N ILE A 287 12.90 -31.76 0.16
CA ILE A 287 13.82 -32.87 -0.15
C ILE A 287 14.50 -32.65 -1.51
N LYS A 288 13.73 -32.27 -2.53
CA LYS A 288 14.27 -32.04 -3.88
C LYS A 288 15.15 -30.81 -3.96
N LEU A 289 14.89 -29.80 -3.13
CA LEU A 289 15.75 -28.62 -3.05
C LEU A 289 17.09 -28.98 -2.41
N THR A 290 17.09 -29.68 -1.27
CA THR A 290 18.33 -30.04 -0.55
C THR A 290 19.20 -31.00 -1.37
N GLU A 291 18.61 -32.03 -2.00
CA GLU A 291 19.32 -32.93 -2.92
C GLU A 291 20.03 -32.15 -4.03
N GLY A 292 19.35 -31.17 -4.64
CA GLY A 292 19.93 -30.34 -5.69
C GLY A 292 21.07 -29.42 -5.22
N LEU A 293 21.01 -28.94 -3.98
CA LEU A 293 22.09 -28.14 -3.38
C LEU A 293 23.33 -28.99 -3.08
N GLU A 294 23.15 -30.18 -2.50
CA GLU A 294 24.22 -31.13 -2.20
C GLU A 294 24.94 -31.61 -3.49
N GLU A 295 24.20 -31.89 -4.56
CA GLU A 295 24.79 -32.24 -5.86
C GLU A 295 25.64 -31.12 -6.45
N THR A 296 25.33 -29.87 -6.13
CA THR A 296 26.05 -28.69 -6.63
C THR A 296 27.37 -28.50 -5.87
N GLN A 297 27.34 -28.64 -4.54
CA GLN A 297 28.54 -28.55 -3.70
C GLN A 297 29.58 -29.63 -4.02
N ASN A 298 29.15 -30.80 -4.49
CA ASN A 298 30.06 -31.90 -4.86
C ASN A 298 30.70 -31.74 -6.26
N LYS A 299 30.30 -30.72 -7.05
CA LYS A 299 30.78 -30.48 -8.42
C LYS A 299 31.70 -29.25 -8.56
N GLU A 300 31.78 -28.41 -7.53
CA GLU A 300 32.69 -27.24 -7.43
C GLU A 300 33.95 -27.60 -6.64
#